data_AF-A0A2E2PYM2-F1
#
_entry.id   AF-A0A2E2PYM2-F1
#
_cell.length_a   1.000
_cell.length_b   1.000
_cell.length_c   1.000
_cell.angle_alpha   90.00
_cell.angle_beta   90.00
_cell.angle_gamma   90.00
#
_symmetry.space_group_name_H-M   'P 1'
#
loop_
_entity.id
_entity.type
_entity.pdbx_description
1 polymer ?
#
loop_
_entity_poly.entity_id
_entity_poly.type
_entity_poly.pdbx_seq_one_letter_code
_entity_poly.pdbx_strand_id
1 'polypeptide(L)'
;MTRLRELRSVSMVMVAALMSPLLACLPADGVLRVYTFALDVSRTALYVSSVDSRQRGNPSGNTNAHVSANLRAARQAIGMDLRTFADRIKDTGRAMSPSALSKIENGDRRVDVDDLTVFAFILGTTPAALLTPPGDAPPPTGVPEGQYNSEELRAWARGQAKLTTEDLARYWKDEYFNAVSSIRYYENLMMQYADGREGNTMHRATYEQRLSAAGARRDEARLRLLALDPDALPAPRDDAEGWT
;
A
#
# COMPACT_ATOMS: atom_id res chain seq x y z
N MET A 1 7.96 3.14 62.08
CA MET A 1 7.93 4.45 62.77
C MET A 1 8.33 5.51 61.75
N THR A 2 7.38 6.11 61.03
CA THR A 2 6.69 7.36 61.41
C THR A 2 7.62 8.57 61.36
N ARG A 3 7.49 9.43 60.33
CA ARG A 3 6.99 10.81 60.50
C ARG A 3 6.97 11.55 59.16
N LEU A 4 5.77 12.03 58.83
CA LEU A 4 5.49 13.12 57.92
C LEU A 4 6.26 14.40 58.31
N ARG A 5 6.71 15.15 57.30
CA ARG A 5 6.79 16.62 57.37
C ARG A 5 6.28 17.24 56.07
N GLU A 6 5.30 18.12 56.27
CA GLU A 6 5.01 19.36 55.57
C GLU A 6 5.07 19.40 54.03
N LEU A 7 3.92 19.70 53.42
CA LEU A 7 3.86 20.63 52.30
C LEU A 7 2.78 21.69 52.56
N ARG A 8 3.27 22.93 52.58
CA ARG A 8 2.55 24.19 52.70
C ARG A 8 1.82 24.52 51.39
N SER A 9 0.67 25.18 51.54
CA SER A 9 0.17 26.32 50.76
C SER A 9 0.33 26.31 49.23
N VAL A 10 -0.78 26.46 48.48
CA VAL A 10 -1.01 27.62 47.58
C VAL A 10 -2.50 27.70 47.18
N SER A 11 -3.08 28.86 47.48
CA SER A 11 -4.19 29.62 46.88
C SER A 11 -5.42 28.93 46.28
N MET A 12 -6.54 29.11 47.00
CA MET A 12 -7.93 28.90 46.56
C MET A 12 -8.45 30.19 45.91
N VAL A 13 -8.81 30.14 44.62
CA VAL A 13 -9.59 31.20 43.95
C VAL A 13 -11.07 30.83 44.08
N MET A 14 -11.80 31.72 44.74
CA MET A 14 -13.24 31.67 45.04
C MET A 14 -14.03 32.33 43.91
N VAL A 15 -14.98 31.65 43.27
CA VAL A 15 -16.06 32.32 42.50
C VAL A 15 -17.41 31.58 42.66
N ALA A 16 -18.27 32.24 43.43
CA ALA A 16 -19.72 32.42 43.32
C ALA A 16 -20.68 31.21 43.26
N ALA A 17 -21.42 31.06 44.36
CA ALA A 17 -22.72 30.42 44.44
C ALA A 17 -23.84 31.34 43.92
N LEU A 18 -24.82 30.78 43.21
CA LEU A 18 -26.14 31.40 42.97
C LEU A 18 -27.23 30.47 43.52
N MET A 19 -27.95 30.98 44.52
CA MET A 19 -29.16 30.43 45.09
C MET A 19 -30.34 30.51 44.12
N SER A 20 -31.26 29.55 44.18
CA SER A 20 -32.68 29.73 43.84
C SER A 20 -33.56 28.71 44.57
N PRO A 21 -34.85 29.04 44.83
CA PRO A 21 -35.45 28.84 46.14
C PRO A 21 -36.53 27.74 46.22
N LEU A 22 -36.68 27.23 47.46
CA LEU A 22 -37.86 26.68 48.14
C LEU A 22 -39.16 26.46 47.34
N LEU A 23 -39.69 25.23 47.38
CA LEU A 23 -41.12 24.99 47.57
C LEU A 23 -41.33 23.80 48.52
N ALA A 24 -41.75 24.11 49.74
CA ALA A 24 -42.09 23.17 50.79
C ALA A 24 -43.58 22.78 50.67
N CYS A 25 -43.87 21.48 50.68
CA CYS A 25 -45.22 20.94 50.89
C CYS A 25 -45.25 20.32 52.30
N LEU A 26 -46.02 20.90 53.21
CA LEU A 26 -46.22 20.41 54.59
C LEU A 26 -47.45 19.48 54.63
N PRO A 27 -47.35 18.25 55.17
CA PRO A 27 -48.53 17.43 55.51
C PRO A 27 -49.15 17.86 56.86
N ALA A 28 -50.47 17.74 56.98
CA ALA A 28 -51.36 18.35 57.99
C ALA A 28 -51.37 17.72 59.39
N ASP A 29 -50.35 16.94 59.73
CA ASP A 29 -50.33 16.15 60.96
C ASP A 29 -49.11 16.58 61.76
N GLY A 30 -49.30 17.48 62.73
CA GLY A 30 -48.28 18.25 63.48
C GLY A 30 -47.16 17.45 64.16
N VAL A 31 -46.34 16.75 63.39
CA VAL A 31 -45.20 15.94 63.79
C VAL A 31 -44.01 16.35 62.92
N LEU A 32 -43.03 17.00 63.54
CA LEU A 32 -41.81 17.46 62.90
C LEU A 32 -40.94 16.25 62.50
N ARG A 33 -41.01 15.80 61.24
CA ARG A 33 -40.06 14.82 60.69
C ARG A 33 -38.87 15.56 60.10
N VAL A 34 -37.75 15.52 60.81
CA VAL A 34 -36.45 16.02 60.33
C VAL A 34 -35.92 15.04 59.29
N TYR A 35 -35.98 15.40 58.00
CA TYR A 35 -35.32 14.66 56.93
C TYR A 35 -33.87 15.13 56.83
N THR A 36 -32.96 14.44 57.50
CA THR A 36 -31.51 14.62 57.29
C THR A 36 -31.16 13.96 55.95
N PHE A 37 -31.10 14.74 54.88
CA PHE A 37 -30.49 14.29 53.63
C PHE A 37 -28.98 14.19 53.84
N ALA A 38 -28.49 12.98 54.10
CA ALA A 38 -27.08 12.66 54.09
C ALA A 38 -26.55 12.81 52.66
N LEU A 39 -25.78 13.86 52.40
CA LEU A 39 -24.98 13.95 51.18
C LEU A 39 -23.81 12.96 51.33
N ASP A 40 -23.94 11.79 50.69
CA ASP A 40 -22.87 10.82 50.52
C ASP A 40 -21.77 11.44 49.64
N VAL A 41 -20.72 11.93 50.31
CA VAL A 41 -19.49 12.40 49.65
C VAL A 41 -18.58 11.20 49.40
N SER A 42 -18.92 10.41 48.39
CA SER A 42 -18.08 9.29 47.94
C SER A 42 -17.98 9.26 46.41
N ARG A 43 -17.42 10.33 45.82
CA ARG A 43 -16.86 10.29 44.46
C ARG A 43 -15.40 10.68 44.50
N THR A 44 -14.56 9.74 44.91
CA THR A 44 -13.13 9.73 44.60
C THR A 44 -13.00 9.55 43.09
N ALA A 45 -13.07 10.64 42.34
CA ALA A 45 -12.81 10.64 40.91
C ALA A 45 -11.33 10.29 40.70
N LEU A 46 -11.09 9.05 40.29
CA LEU A 46 -9.81 8.56 39.80
C LEU A 46 -9.33 9.47 38.67
N TYR A 47 -8.31 10.26 38.95
CA TYR A 47 -7.54 10.98 37.95
C TYR A 47 -6.68 9.95 37.21
N VAL A 48 -7.26 9.27 36.22
CA VAL A 48 -6.47 8.51 35.24
C VAL A 48 -5.79 9.56 34.36
N SER A 49 -4.57 9.90 34.71
CA SER A 49 -3.69 10.66 33.81
C SER A 49 -3.49 9.81 32.56
N SER A 50 -4.10 10.23 31.45
CA SER A 50 -3.78 9.76 30.11
C SER A 50 -2.30 10.02 29.85
N VAL A 51 -1.44 9.02 30.10
CA VAL A 51 -0.11 9.00 29.50
C VAL A 51 -0.36 8.72 28.02
N ASP A 52 -0.56 9.78 27.26
CA ASP A 52 -0.50 9.74 25.80
C ASP A 52 0.91 9.26 25.46
N SER A 53 1.03 7.96 25.19
CA SER A 53 2.30 7.33 24.86
C SER A 53 2.71 7.91 23.51
N ARG A 54 3.61 8.90 23.52
CA ARG A 54 4.14 9.50 22.28
C ARG A 54 4.56 8.38 21.34
N GLN A 55 3.81 8.19 20.27
CA GLN A 55 4.12 7.18 19.26
C GLN A 55 5.45 7.57 18.61
N ARG A 56 6.51 6.81 18.89
CA ARG A 56 7.82 7.00 18.25
C ARG A 56 7.77 6.48 16.82
N GLY A 57 7.22 7.28 15.91
CA GLY A 57 7.16 7.01 14.48
C GLY A 57 6.24 5.84 14.10
N ASN A 58 5.95 5.75 12.80
CA ASN A 58 5.18 4.63 12.25
C ASN A 58 6.06 3.37 12.19
N PRO A 59 5.49 2.16 12.34
CA PRO A 59 6.21 0.89 12.12
C PRO A 59 6.57 0.70 10.64
N SER A 60 7.45 -0.26 10.35
CA SER A 60 7.84 -0.55 8.97
C SER A 60 6.66 -1.24 8.28
N GLY A 61 6.24 -0.71 7.13
CA GLY A 61 5.13 -1.27 6.36
C GLY A 61 5.60 -2.07 5.14
N ASN A 62 4.63 -2.64 4.41
CA ASN A 62 4.84 -3.46 3.20
C ASN A 62 5.81 -2.85 2.19
N THR A 63 5.77 -1.54 1.96
CA THR A 63 6.69 -0.88 1.01
C THR A 63 8.15 -1.08 1.39
N ASN A 64 8.49 -1.05 2.69
CA ASN A 64 9.85 -1.32 3.15
C ASN A 64 10.27 -2.77 2.85
N ALA A 65 9.35 -3.73 3.05
CA ALA A 65 9.59 -5.12 2.73
C ALA A 65 9.81 -5.33 1.22
N HIS A 66 9.04 -4.64 0.36
CA HIS A 66 9.22 -4.69 -1.09
C HIS A 66 10.59 -4.18 -1.50
N VAL A 67 10.99 -3.00 -1.01
CA VAL A 67 12.30 -2.42 -1.31
C VAL A 67 13.42 -3.35 -0.86
N SER A 68 13.30 -3.93 0.33
CA SER A 68 14.30 -4.87 0.88
C SER A 68 14.47 -6.10 -0.03
N ALA A 69 13.36 -6.71 -0.45
CA ALA A 69 13.35 -7.87 -1.33
C ALA A 69 13.88 -7.54 -2.73
N ASN A 70 13.43 -6.43 -3.32
CA ASN A 70 13.87 -5.99 -4.64
C ASN A 70 15.33 -5.58 -4.67
N LEU A 71 15.83 -4.95 -3.60
CA LEU A 71 17.25 -4.59 -3.46
C LEU A 71 18.11 -5.84 -3.50
N ARG A 72 17.76 -6.84 -2.68
CA ARG A 72 18.45 -8.13 -2.64
C ARG A 72 18.40 -8.83 -4.00
N ALA A 73 17.23 -8.90 -4.62
CA ALA A 73 17.04 -9.53 -5.92
C ALA A 73 17.86 -8.84 -7.02
N ALA A 74 17.81 -7.52 -7.10
CA ALA A 74 18.58 -6.73 -8.07
C ALA A 74 20.09 -6.90 -7.89
N ARG A 75 20.58 -6.88 -6.63
CA ARG A 75 21.98 -7.13 -6.33
C ARG A 75 22.43 -8.54 -6.73
N GLN A 76 21.61 -9.55 -6.41
CA GLN A 76 21.91 -10.95 -6.74
C GLN A 76 21.87 -11.22 -8.24
N ALA A 77 20.97 -10.58 -8.99
CA ALA A 77 20.85 -10.73 -10.44
C ALA A 77 22.14 -10.35 -11.19
N ILE A 78 22.90 -9.39 -10.65
CA ILE A 78 24.20 -8.97 -11.20
C ILE A 78 25.41 -9.62 -10.50
N GLY A 79 25.18 -10.59 -9.60
CA GLY A 79 26.24 -11.32 -8.92
C GLY A 79 27.09 -10.49 -7.96
N MET A 80 26.60 -9.33 -7.48
CA MET A 80 27.36 -8.43 -6.62
C MET A 80 27.27 -8.85 -5.16
N ASP A 81 28.39 -8.99 -4.45
CA ASP A 81 28.38 -9.25 -3.01
C ASP A 81 28.12 -7.97 -2.17
N LEU A 82 27.80 -8.13 -0.88
CA LEU A 82 27.50 -7.00 0.01
C LEU A 82 28.69 -6.09 0.27
N ARG A 83 29.92 -6.61 0.20
CA ARG A 83 31.14 -5.82 0.45
C ARG A 83 31.40 -4.87 -0.72
N THR A 84 31.35 -5.41 -1.93
CA THR A 84 31.46 -4.66 -3.18
C THR A 84 30.34 -3.63 -3.29
N PHE A 85 29.13 -3.98 -2.87
CA PHE A 85 28.01 -3.03 -2.85
C PHE A 85 28.28 -1.88 -1.87
N ALA A 86 28.72 -2.17 -0.65
CA ALA A 86 29.12 -1.16 0.33
C ALA A 86 30.24 -0.23 -0.17
N ASP A 87 31.26 -0.81 -0.82
CA ASP A 87 32.38 -0.05 -1.39
C ASP A 87 31.87 0.92 -2.48
N ARG A 88 31.02 0.45 -3.41
CA ARG A 88 30.40 1.32 -4.43
C ARG A 88 29.51 2.41 -3.84
N ILE A 89 28.77 2.11 -2.77
CA ILE A 89 27.94 3.12 -2.08
C ILE A 89 28.83 4.17 -1.42
N LYS A 90 29.95 3.75 -0.81
CA LYS A 90 30.93 4.67 -0.23
C LYS A 90 31.49 5.64 -1.27
N ASP A 91 31.74 5.19 -2.50
CA ASP A 91 32.24 6.04 -3.59
C ASP A 91 31.26 7.15 -3.99
N THR A 92 29.96 7.02 -3.66
CA THR A 92 28.95 8.08 -3.84
C THR A 92 28.94 9.14 -2.72
N GLY A 93 29.81 9.00 -1.71
CA GLY A 93 29.83 9.86 -0.53
C GLY A 93 28.84 9.46 0.57
N ARG A 94 28.04 8.40 0.36
CA ARG A 94 27.06 7.88 1.32
C ARG A 94 27.51 6.56 1.95
N ALA A 95 28.62 6.58 2.68
CA ALA A 95 29.20 5.36 3.25
C ALA A 95 28.20 4.55 4.10
N MET A 96 28.08 3.25 3.80
CA MET A 96 27.26 2.30 4.56
C MET A 96 28.02 1.00 4.77
N SER A 97 27.95 0.41 5.96
CA SER A 97 28.64 -0.86 6.24
C SER A 97 27.91 -2.06 5.61
N PRO A 98 28.61 -3.17 5.28
CA PRO A 98 27.97 -4.39 4.81
C PRO A 98 26.92 -4.95 5.78
N SER A 99 27.14 -4.80 7.09
CA SER A 99 26.17 -5.22 8.12
C SER A 99 24.89 -4.36 8.07
N ALA A 100 25.03 -3.06 7.83
CA ALA A 100 23.89 -2.17 7.63
C ALA A 100 23.08 -2.54 6.38
N LEU A 101 23.75 -2.87 5.27
CA LEU A 101 23.10 -3.32 4.04
C LEU A 101 22.39 -4.66 4.24
N SER A 102 23.01 -5.59 4.96
CA SER A 102 22.37 -6.87 5.32
C SER A 102 21.07 -6.66 6.11
N LYS A 103 21.06 -5.74 7.09
CA LYS A 103 19.85 -5.36 7.83
C LYS A 103 18.79 -4.71 6.94
N ILE A 104 19.19 -3.92 5.94
CA ILE A 104 18.27 -3.36 4.96
C ILE A 104 17.64 -4.48 4.13
N GLU A 105 18.44 -5.40 3.59
CA GLU A 105 17.92 -6.51 2.77
C GLU A 105 17.03 -7.48 3.54
N ASN A 106 17.21 -7.58 4.86
CA ASN A 106 16.34 -8.37 5.74
C ASN A 106 15.09 -7.60 6.19
N GLY A 107 14.98 -6.30 5.89
CA GLY A 107 13.87 -5.44 6.34
C GLY A 107 13.99 -4.94 7.78
N ASP A 108 15.07 -5.29 8.49
CA ASP A 108 15.36 -4.85 9.86
C ASP A 108 15.75 -3.36 9.94
N ARG A 109 16.17 -2.78 8.81
CA ARG A 109 16.52 -1.36 8.69
C ARG A 109 15.77 -0.74 7.52
N ARG A 110 15.26 0.48 7.75
CA ARG A 110 14.60 1.27 6.71
C ARG A 110 15.58 1.85 5.70
N VAL A 111 15.09 1.97 4.48
CA VAL A 111 15.74 2.69 3.39
C VAL A 111 15.20 4.12 3.37
N ASP A 112 16.11 5.09 3.37
CA ASP A 112 15.77 6.50 3.13
C ASP A 112 15.55 6.76 1.62
N VAL A 113 14.86 7.83 1.26
CA VAL A 113 14.61 8.20 -0.15
C VAL A 113 15.93 8.44 -0.90
N ASP A 114 16.91 9.05 -0.24
CA ASP A 114 18.21 9.26 -0.85
C ASP A 114 18.99 7.94 -0.98
N ASP A 115 18.89 7.04 0.00
CA ASP A 115 19.50 5.70 -0.09
C ASP A 115 18.90 4.92 -1.27
N LEU A 116 17.58 5.01 -1.46
CA LEU A 116 16.87 4.37 -2.56
C LEU A 116 17.44 4.80 -3.93
N THR A 117 17.72 6.10 -4.11
CA THR A 117 18.28 6.61 -5.37
C THR A 117 19.71 6.14 -5.60
N VAL A 118 20.55 6.15 -4.56
CA VAL A 118 21.92 5.63 -4.62
C VAL A 118 21.94 4.14 -4.95
N PHE A 119 21.07 3.35 -4.32
CA PHE A 119 20.97 1.92 -4.59
C PHE A 119 20.53 1.65 -6.03
N ALA A 120 19.52 2.38 -6.51
CA ALA A 120 19.06 2.24 -7.89
C ALA A 120 20.18 2.51 -8.89
N PHE A 121 20.94 3.60 -8.69
CA PHE A 121 22.07 3.97 -9.54
C PHE A 121 23.16 2.89 -9.57
N ILE A 122 23.60 2.41 -8.41
CA ILE A 122 24.70 1.43 -8.31
C ILE A 122 24.31 0.06 -8.89
N LEU A 123 23.05 -0.32 -8.73
CA LEU A 123 22.52 -1.59 -9.24
C LEU A 123 22.09 -1.52 -10.70
N GLY A 124 22.18 -0.34 -11.35
CA GLY A 124 21.76 -0.15 -12.74
C GLY A 124 20.25 -0.38 -12.94
N THR A 125 19.44 -0.04 -11.94
CA THR A 125 17.97 -0.14 -11.98
C THR A 125 17.34 1.22 -11.72
N THR A 126 16.01 1.29 -11.60
CA THR A 126 15.28 2.54 -11.31
C THR A 126 14.74 2.53 -9.88
N PRO A 127 14.55 3.71 -9.24
CA PRO A 127 13.86 3.79 -7.95
C PRO A 127 12.45 3.19 -8.01
N ALA A 128 11.75 3.39 -9.13
CA ALA A 128 10.43 2.79 -9.38
C ALA A 128 10.47 1.25 -9.38
N ALA A 129 11.51 0.64 -9.96
CA ALA A 129 11.68 -0.81 -9.93
C ALA A 129 11.90 -1.33 -8.50
N LEU A 130 12.66 -0.62 -7.66
CA LEU A 130 12.85 -0.99 -6.25
C LEU A 130 11.56 -0.81 -5.42
N LEU A 131 10.69 0.14 -5.78
CA LEU A 131 9.39 0.36 -5.14
C LEU A 131 8.28 -0.59 -5.63
N THR A 132 8.47 -1.24 -6.78
CA THR A 132 7.45 -2.09 -7.40
C THR A 132 7.18 -3.34 -6.55
N PRO A 133 5.93 -3.66 -6.19
CA PRO A 133 5.64 -4.89 -5.44
C PRO A 133 6.14 -6.15 -6.18
N PRO A 134 6.91 -7.03 -5.51
CA PRO A 134 7.39 -8.27 -6.12
C PRO A 134 6.25 -9.30 -6.20
N GLY A 135 6.01 -9.87 -7.39
CA GLY A 135 4.99 -10.91 -7.58
C GLY A 135 3.62 -10.51 -7.03
N ASP A 136 3.05 -11.38 -6.20
CA ASP A 136 1.77 -11.19 -5.50
C ASP A 136 1.96 -10.73 -4.04
N ALA A 137 3.00 -9.94 -3.78
CA ALA A 137 3.18 -9.31 -2.47
C ALA A 137 1.97 -8.45 -2.08
N PRO A 138 1.73 -8.25 -0.78
CA PRO A 138 0.70 -7.33 -0.29
C PRO A 138 0.84 -5.93 -0.91
N PRO A 139 -0.22 -5.13 -0.97
CA PRO A 139 -0.13 -3.80 -1.55
C PRO A 139 0.84 -2.90 -0.76
N PRO A 140 1.42 -1.88 -1.42
CA PRO A 140 2.24 -0.87 -0.76
C PRO A 140 1.55 -0.25 0.46
N THR A 141 2.33 0.20 1.43
CA THR A 141 1.84 0.82 2.66
C THR A 141 0.90 1.99 2.36
N GLY A 142 -0.31 1.94 2.91
CA GLY A 142 -1.35 2.96 2.70
C GLY A 142 -2.29 2.70 1.52
N VAL A 143 -2.02 1.68 0.70
CA VAL A 143 -2.90 1.25 -0.38
C VAL A 143 -3.87 0.17 0.14
N PRO A 144 -5.19 0.28 -0.12
CA PRO A 144 -6.17 -0.70 0.35
C PRO A 144 -5.93 -2.12 -0.17
N GLU A 145 -6.11 -3.11 0.71
CA GLU A 145 -6.04 -4.53 0.34
C GLU A 145 -7.24 -4.96 -0.50
N GLY A 146 -6.99 -5.83 -1.49
CA GLY A 146 -8.02 -6.45 -2.34
C GLY A 146 -8.64 -5.55 -3.40
N GLN A 147 -8.35 -4.24 -3.41
CA GLN A 147 -8.95 -3.31 -4.37
C GLN A 147 -8.27 -3.32 -5.75
N TYR A 148 -6.95 -3.55 -5.78
CA TYR A 148 -6.13 -3.50 -6.98
C TYR A 148 -5.37 -4.81 -7.14
N ASN A 149 -5.22 -5.28 -8.38
CA ASN A 149 -4.40 -6.46 -8.66
C ASN A 149 -2.90 -6.11 -8.72
N SER A 150 -2.03 -7.13 -8.71
CA SER A 150 -0.57 -6.94 -8.69
C SER A 150 -0.05 -6.22 -9.93
N GLU A 151 -0.72 -6.36 -11.07
CA GLU A 151 -0.38 -5.66 -12.29
C GLU A 151 -0.70 -4.17 -12.23
N GLU A 152 -1.88 -3.79 -11.73
CA GLU A 152 -2.31 -2.40 -11.56
C GLU A 152 -1.38 -1.66 -10.58
N LEU A 153 -1.02 -2.32 -9.47
CA LEU A 153 -0.06 -1.78 -8.51
C LEU A 153 1.33 -1.57 -9.13
N ARG A 154 1.75 -2.48 -10.02
CA ARG A 154 3.01 -2.38 -10.75
C ARG A 154 2.97 -1.27 -11.80
N ALA A 155 1.89 -1.16 -12.56
CA ALA A 155 1.67 -0.08 -13.51
C ALA A 155 1.67 1.28 -12.80
N TRP A 156 1.03 1.36 -11.62
CA TRP A 156 1.05 2.54 -10.78
C TRP A 156 2.45 2.88 -10.25
N ALA A 157 3.18 1.91 -9.68
CA ALA A 157 4.53 2.12 -9.19
C ALA A 157 5.50 2.61 -10.28
N ARG A 158 5.24 2.26 -11.54
CA ARG A 158 6.03 2.66 -12.71
C ARG A 158 5.53 3.95 -13.38
N GLY A 159 4.46 4.56 -12.87
CA GLY A 159 3.86 5.77 -13.45
C GLY A 159 3.14 5.54 -14.78
N GLN A 160 2.76 4.30 -15.09
CA GLN A 160 2.01 3.93 -16.31
C GLN A 160 0.50 4.13 -16.14
N ALA A 161 0.01 4.07 -14.89
CA ALA A 161 -1.38 4.31 -14.54
C ALA A 161 -1.51 5.00 -13.18
N LYS A 162 -2.64 5.64 -12.92
CA LYS A 162 -3.09 6.11 -11.62
C LYS A 162 -4.09 5.09 -11.05
N LEU A 163 -4.17 5.00 -9.74
CA LEU A 163 -5.16 4.15 -9.06
C LEU A 163 -6.54 4.85 -9.02
N THR A 164 -7.07 5.19 -10.20
CA THR A 164 -8.43 5.69 -10.38
C THR A 164 -9.14 4.84 -11.43
N THR A 165 -10.46 4.66 -11.29
CA THR A 165 -11.24 3.80 -12.21
C THR A 165 -11.06 4.20 -13.68
N GLU A 166 -11.12 5.50 -13.98
CA GLU A 166 -10.95 6.02 -15.35
C GLU A 166 -9.56 5.72 -15.93
N ASP A 167 -8.51 5.94 -15.14
CA ASP A 167 -7.12 5.80 -15.60
C ASP A 167 -6.73 4.31 -15.75
N LEU A 168 -7.27 3.46 -14.87
CA LEU A 168 -7.17 2.01 -15.00
C LEU A 168 -7.98 1.49 -16.19
N ALA A 169 -9.19 2.00 -16.44
CA ALA A 169 -9.97 1.63 -17.63
C ALA A 169 -9.20 1.99 -18.92
N ARG A 170 -8.57 3.17 -18.97
CA ARG A 170 -7.68 3.52 -20.09
C ARG A 170 -6.52 2.53 -20.21
N TYR A 171 -5.81 2.24 -19.12
CA TYR A 171 -4.68 1.29 -19.12
C TYR A 171 -5.09 -0.08 -19.65
N TRP A 172 -6.20 -0.65 -19.15
CA TRP A 172 -6.69 -1.95 -19.58
C TRP A 172 -7.22 -1.96 -21.02
N LYS A 173 -7.76 -0.83 -21.49
CA LYS A 173 -8.14 -0.64 -22.89
C LYS A 173 -6.91 -0.65 -23.80
N ASP A 174 -5.84 0.04 -23.41
CA ASP A 174 -4.58 0.02 -24.15
C ASP A 174 -3.99 -1.41 -24.19
N GLU A 175 -3.98 -2.11 -23.06
CA GLU A 175 -3.54 -3.51 -22.97
C GLU A 175 -4.38 -4.46 -23.84
N TYR A 176 -5.70 -4.26 -23.87
CA TYR A 176 -6.59 -5.01 -24.77
C TYR A 176 -6.22 -4.78 -26.24
N PHE A 177 -6.02 -3.54 -26.67
CA PHE A 177 -5.65 -3.24 -28.06
C PHE A 177 -4.24 -3.72 -28.41
N ASN A 178 -3.30 -3.68 -27.46
CA ASN A 178 -1.95 -4.24 -27.62
C ASN A 178 -2.01 -5.76 -27.83
N ALA A 179 -2.86 -6.46 -27.07
CA ALA A 179 -3.07 -7.90 -27.23
C ALA A 179 -3.72 -8.23 -28.59
N VAL A 180 -4.77 -7.51 -28.99
CA VAL A 180 -5.40 -7.66 -30.32
C VAL A 180 -4.40 -7.43 -31.46
N SER A 181 -3.56 -6.40 -31.34
CA SER A 181 -2.52 -6.09 -32.32
C SER A 181 -1.47 -7.21 -32.39
N SER A 182 -1.11 -7.78 -31.24
CA SER A 182 -0.18 -8.92 -31.16
C SER A 182 -0.75 -10.18 -31.81
N ILE A 183 -2.04 -10.47 -31.61
CA ILE A 183 -2.74 -11.58 -32.27
C ILE A 183 -2.60 -11.45 -33.79
N ARG A 184 -2.99 -10.29 -34.34
CA ARG A 184 -2.90 -10.02 -35.79
C ARG A 184 -1.47 -10.16 -36.32
N TYR A 185 -0.49 -9.69 -35.55
CA TYR A 185 0.92 -9.82 -35.92
C TYR A 185 1.35 -11.29 -36.02
N TYR A 186 1.00 -12.13 -35.04
CA TYR A 186 1.35 -13.54 -35.05
C TYR A 186 0.58 -14.34 -36.11
N GLU A 187 -0.70 -14.02 -36.36
CA GLU A 187 -1.48 -14.61 -37.45
C GLU A 187 -0.82 -14.36 -38.82
N ASN A 188 -0.38 -13.12 -39.06
CA ASN A 188 0.31 -12.76 -40.31
C ASN A 188 1.64 -13.52 -40.45
N LEU A 189 2.46 -13.57 -39.39
CA LEU A 189 3.70 -14.35 -39.41
C LEU A 189 3.42 -15.83 -39.69
N MET A 190 2.41 -16.42 -39.04
CA MET A 190 2.04 -17.82 -39.28
C MET A 190 1.61 -18.05 -40.74
N MET A 191 0.90 -17.11 -41.35
CA MET A 191 0.52 -17.17 -42.76
C MET A 191 1.74 -17.11 -43.70
N GLN A 192 2.67 -16.18 -43.47
CA GLN A 192 3.91 -16.06 -44.25
C GLN A 192 4.76 -17.34 -44.18
N TYR A 193 4.72 -18.02 -43.05
CA TYR A 193 5.52 -19.21 -42.79
C TYR A 193 4.80 -20.54 -43.10
N ALA A 194 3.54 -20.51 -43.53
CA ALA A 194 2.84 -21.69 -44.03
C ALA A 194 3.41 -22.18 -45.37
N ASP A 195 4.09 -21.32 -46.12
CA ASP A 195 4.65 -21.61 -47.45
C ASP A 195 6.05 -22.28 -47.35
N GLY A 196 6.04 -23.55 -46.91
CA GLY A 196 6.88 -24.65 -47.43
C GLY A 196 8.42 -24.57 -47.48
N ARG A 197 9.10 -23.54 -46.94
CA ARG A 197 10.59 -23.52 -46.96
C ARG A 197 11.19 -24.34 -45.81
N GLU A 198 12.07 -25.29 -46.12
CA GLU A 198 12.81 -26.11 -45.14
C GLU A 198 13.53 -25.20 -44.13
N GLY A 199 13.17 -25.33 -42.84
CA GLY A 199 13.67 -24.49 -41.74
C GLY A 199 12.58 -23.80 -40.90
N ASN A 200 11.32 -23.85 -41.34
CA ASN A 200 10.26 -22.99 -40.79
C ASN A 200 9.43 -23.57 -39.63
N THR A 201 9.50 -24.89 -39.42
CA THR A 201 8.68 -25.60 -38.41
C THR A 201 9.00 -25.18 -36.97
N MET A 202 10.26 -24.83 -36.66
CA MET A 202 10.70 -24.34 -35.34
C MET A 202 10.01 -23.02 -34.95
N HIS A 203 9.77 -22.13 -35.92
CA HIS A 203 9.15 -20.83 -35.68
C HIS A 203 7.64 -20.93 -35.51
N ARG A 204 6.99 -21.85 -36.24
CA ARG A 204 5.54 -22.05 -36.18
C ARG A 204 5.04 -22.38 -34.78
N ALA A 205 5.60 -23.40 -34.12
CA ALA A 205 5.20 -23.78 -32.76
C ALA A 205 5.40 -22.63 -31.74
N THR A 206 6.48 -21.86 -31.91
CA THR A 206 6.74 -20.67 -31.08
C THR A 206 5.67 -19.59 -31.28
N TYR A 207 5.23 -19.34 -32.51
CA TYR A 207 4.18 -18.36 -32.80
C TYR A 207 2.81 -18.84 -32.35
N GLU A 208 2.50 -20.13 -32.48
CA GLU A 208 1.27 -20.72 -31.94
C GLU A 208 1.18 -20.50 -30.43
N GLN A 209 2.28 -20.73 -29.70
CA GLN A 209 2.33 -20.45 -28.26
C GLN A 209 2.14 -18.95 -27.96
N ARG A 210 2.78 -18.05 -28.72
CA ARG A 210 2.65 -16.59 -28.53
C ARG A 210 1.25 -16.09 -28.89
N LEU A 211 0.62 -16.65 -29.91
CA LEU A 211 -0.75 -16.35 -30.31
C LEU A 211 -1.73 -16.77 -29.21
N SER A 212 -1.56 -17.97 -28.65
CA SER A 212 -2.34 -18.44 -27.50
C SER A 212 -2.17 -17.50 -26.29
N ALA A 213 -0.93 -17.10 -25.97
CA ALA A 213 -0.66 -16.17 -24.88
C ALA A 213 -1.28 -14.78 -25.13
N ALA A 214 -1.21 -14.26 -26.35
CA ALA A 214 -1.84 -12.99 -26.72
C ALA A 214 -3.37 -13.07 -26.66
N GLY A 215 -3.97 -14.21 -27.02
CA GLY A 215 -5.39 -14.50 -26.84
C GLY A 215 -5.82 -14.45 -25.37
N ALA A 216 -5.10 -15.18 -24.51
CA ALA A 216 -5.34 -15.15 -23.07
C ALA A 216 -5.22 -13.74 -22.49
N ARG A 217 -4.20 -12.98 -22.92
CA ARG A 217 -3.99 -11.60 -22.49
C ARG A 217 -5.11 -10.65 -22.92
N ARG A 218 -5.61 -10.80 -24.16
CA ARG A 218 -6.76 -10.04 -24.67
C ARG A 218 -7.99 -10.29 -23.79
N ASP A 219 -8.26 -11.56 -23.46
CA ASP A 219 -9.45 -11.95 -22.71
C ASP A 219 -9.39 -11.46 -21.26
N GLU A 220 -8.22 -11.58 -20.62
CA GLU A 220 -7.96 -10.99 -19.30
C GLU A 220 -8.18 -9.47 -19.30
N ALA A 221 -7.54 -8.75 -20.23
CA ALA A 221 -7.65 -7.30 -20.32
C ALA A 221 -9.09 -6.86 -20.59
N ARG A 222 -9.82 -7.60 -21.44
CA ARG A 222 -11.25 -7.37 -21.71
C ARG A 222 -12.09 -7.53 -20.46
N LEU A 223 -11.94 -8.62 -19.73
CA LEU A 223 -12.72 -8.88 -18.51
C LEU A 223 -12.48 -7.79 -17.47
N ARG A 224 -11.21 -7.39 -17.29
CA ARG A 224 -10.88 -6.36 -16.32
C ARG A 224 -11.38 -4.98 -16.75
N LEU A 225 -11.27 -4.64 -18.03
CA LEU A 225 -11.82 -3.41 -18.59
C LEU A 225 -13.34 -3.31 -18.37
N LEU A 226 -14.09 -4.35 -18.70
CA LEU A 226 -15.56 -4.39 -18.53
C LEU A 226 -15.99 -4.30 -17.05
N ALA A 227 -15.16 -4.79 -16.13
CA ALA A 227 -15.41 -4.64 -14.70
C ALA A 227 -15.24 -3.20 -14.20
N LEU A 228 -14.43 -2.38 -14.87
CA LEU A 228 -14.18 -0.97 -14.53
C LEU A 228 -15.13 -0.03 -15.27
N ASP A 229 -15.39 -0.33 -16.55
CA ASP A 229 -16.26 0.43 -17.44
C ASP A 229 -17.05 -0.58 -18.30
N PRO A 230 -18.28 -0.93 -17.89
CA PRO A 230 -19.14 -1.87 -18.60
C PRO A 230 -19.47 -1.47 -20.04
N ASP A 231 -19.37 -0.19 -20.37
CA ASP A 231 -19.71 0.39 -21.67
C ASP A 231 -18.45 0.60 -22.55
N ALA A 232 -17.25 0.26 -22.07
CA ALA A 232 -15.96 0.58 -22.70
C ALA A 232 -15.73 -0.03 -24.08
N LEU A 233 -16.34 -1.19 -24.35
CA LEU A 233 -16.22 -1.92 -25.60
C LEU A 233 -17.60 -1.96 -26.24
N PRO A 234 -17.72 -1.86 -27.58
CA PRO A 234 -18.99 -2.20 -28.21
C PRO A 234 -19.37 -3.60 -27.72
N ALA A 235 -20.64 -3.76 -27.29
CA ALA A 235 -21.22 -5.08 -27.07
C ALA A 235 -20.77 -5.98 -28.24
N PRO A 236 -20.39 -7.26 -27.99
CA PRO A 236 -20.15 -8.20 -29.08
C PRO A 236 -21.27 -7.97 -30.08
N ARG A 237 -20.94 -7.59 -31.32
CA ARG A 237 -22.02 -7.48 -32.29
C ARG A 237 -22.56 -8.90 -32.41
N ASP A 238 -23.84 -9.07 -32.07
CA ASP A 238 -24.54 -10.34 -32.20
C ASP A 238 -24.73 -10.74 -33.68
N ASP A 239 -24.17 -10.00 -34.63
CA ASP A 239 -24.19 -10.36 -36.04
C ASP A 239 -23.09 -11.38 -36.35
N ALA A 240 -23.54 -12.61 -36.52
CA ALA A 240 -22.84 -13.68 -37.23
C ALA A 240 -22.57 -13.35 -38.72
N GLU A 241 -22.47 -12.08 -39.11
CA GLU A 241 -22.22 -11.64 -40.47
C GLU A 241 -20.81 -11.07 -40.58
N GLY A 242 -19.97 -11.84 -41.28
CA GLY A 242 -18.58 -11.54 -41.53
C GLY A 242 -18.38 -10.18 -42.20
N TRP A 243 -17.16 -9.68 -42.05
CA TRP A 243 -16.65 -8.59 -42.86
C TRP A 243 -16.78 -8.96 -44.34
N THR A 244 -17.74 -8.34 -45.03
CA THR A 244 -17.84 -8.34 -46.49
C THR A 244 -17.08 -7.14 -47.06
#